data_AF-Q3IFW2-F1
#
_entry.id   AF-Q3IFW2-F1
#
_cell.length_a   1.000
_cell.length_b   1.000
_cell.length_c   1.000
_cell.angle_alpha   90.00
_cell.angle_beta   90.00
_cell.angle_gamma   90.00
#
_symmetry.space_group_name_H-M   'P 1'
#
loop_
_entity.id
_entity.type
_entity.pdbx_description
1 polymer ?
#
loop_
_entity_poly.entity_id
_entity_poly.type
_entity_poly.pdbx_seq_one_letter_code
_entity_poly.pdbx_strand_id
1 'polypeptide(L)'
;MPLVTFVVSIIGLTVALVALTVAIINVRRKSGVSVKGRVSISNSAYAEDDYVSNITIENCKDKAVIIFEIYLMVGRNYYIELESFSEPNILKAYESYVARYSPVEFYASGMKPVDLNDLIKDSKVKKRIVLSTSQGRYVVKDWIKKWDPVIEQLHGKMTLGIHPVRYDNKLGHYGLNIKYAVKLINEDGKNIIKPIRLIDIDRPRFDEFRLTKSALSSKDNLAEFINSKIDEGIAKFTLVEVIDIEAVRLESINNGYSFNRQTLQYYGWFEHVVNWRLKNLLAKLILRLTKVDKGTYKKVGNVVIAAILTMLIGGFFK
;
A
#
# COMPACT_ATOMS: atom_id res chain seq x y z
N MET A 1 -15.53 -53.59 -37.09
CA MET A 1 -15.91 -52.29 -37.72
C MET A 1 -16.76 -51.38 -36.83
N PRO A 2 -17.81 -51.80 -36.10
CA PRO A 2 -18.68 -50.86 -35.35
C PRO A 2 -18.01 -50.23 -34.12
N LEU A 3 -17.03 -50.90 -33.49
CA LEU A 3 -16.30 -50.34 -32.35
C LEU A 3 -15.44 -49.13 -32.76
N VAL A 4 -14.78 -49.21 -33.92
CA VAL A 4 -13.90 -48.15 -34.42
C VAL A 4 -14.71 -46.91 -34.78
N THR A 5 -15.84 -47.07 -35.46
CA THR A 5 -16.74 -45.96 -35.80
C THR A 5 -17.36 -45.33 -34.54
N PHE A 6 -17.68 -46.13 -33.52
CA PHE A 6 -18.17 -45.63 -32.24
C PHE A 6 -17.11 -44.80 -31.50
N VAL A 7 -15.87 -45.28 -31.40
CA VAL A 7 -14.75 -44.54 -30.78
C VAL A 7 -14.46 -43.24 -31.52
N VAL A 8 -14.43 -43.28 -32.86
CA VAL A 8 -14.25 -42.08 -33.69
C VAL A 8 -15.39 -41.06 -33.47
N SER A 9 -16.62 -41.52 -33.32
CA SER A 9 -17.78 -40.66 -33.05
C SER A 9 -17.70 -39.98 -31.68
N ILE A 10 -17.26 -40.71 -30.63
CA ILE A 10 -17.04 -40.14 -29.29
C ILE A 10 -15.95 -39.08 -29.33
N ILE A 11 -14.82 -39.36 -30.00
CA ILE A 11 -13.72 -38.39 -30.15
C ILE A 11 -14.21 -37.15 -30.92
N GLY A 12 -15.00 -37.33 -31.97
CA GLY A 12 -15.61 -36.22 -32.72
C GLY A 12 -16.51 -35.36 -31.83
N LEU A 13 -17.35 -35.99 -31.01
CA LEU A 13 -18.25 -35.28 -30.09
C LEU A 13 -17.49 -34.51 -29.01
N THR A 14 -16.44 -35.07 -28.41
CA THR A 14 -15.64 -34.38 -27.39
C THR A 14 -14.91 -33.17 -27.98
N VAL A 15 -14.32 -33.31 -29.17
CA VAL A 15 -13.69 -32.18 -29.89
C VAL A 15 -14.71 -31.09 -30.19
N ALA A 16 -15.91 -31.44 -30.67
CA ALA A 16 -16.97 -30.48 -30.94
C ALA A 16 -17.43 -29.73 -29.68
N LEU A 17 -17.57 -30.41 -28.55
CA LEU A 17 -17.95 -29.80 -27.27
C LEU A 17 -16.87 -28.84 -26.75
N VAL A 18 -15.59 -29.20 -26.88
CA VAL A 18 -14.48 -28.32 -26.52
C VAL A 18 -14.47 -27.08 -27.42
N ALA A 19 -14.63 -27.26 -28.73
CA ALA A 19 -14.67 -26.15 -29.69
C ALA A 19 -15.84 -25.18 -29.40
N LEU A 20 -17.04 -25.72 -29.12
CA LEU A 20 -18.20 -24.92 -28.74
C LEU A 20 -17.95 -24.14 -27.44
N THR A 21 -17.34 -24.77 -26.44
CA THR A 21 -17.01 -24.11 -25.16
C THR A 21 -16.06 -22.94 -25.38
N VAL A 22 -15.01 -23.12 -26.19
CA VAL A 22 -14.07 -22.05 -26.55
C VAL A 22 -14.76 -20.93 -27.33
N ALA A 23 -15.65 -21.26 -28.27
CA ALA A 23 -16.42 -20.27 -29.02
C ALA A 23 -17.31 -19.42 -28.10
N ILE A 24 -18.03 -20.04 -27.16
CA ILE A 24 -18.87 -19.34 -26.17
C ILE A 24 -18.01 -18.41 -25.30
N ILE A 25 -16.85 -18.87 -24.81
CA ILE A 25 -15.94 -18.05 -24.01
C ILE A 25 -15.45 -16.84 -24.82
N ASN A 26 -15.04 -17.03 -26.08
CA ASN A 26 -14.55 -15.95 -26.93
C ASN A 26 -15.64 -14.91 -27.22
N VAL A 27 -16.87 -15.34 -27.51
CA VAL A 27 -18.01 -14.42 -27.68
C VAL A 27 -18.25 -13.63 -26.39
N ARG A 28 -18.21 -14.28 -25.21
CA ARG A 28 -18.37 -13.59 -23.91
C ARG A 28 -17.23 -12.62 -23.61
N ARG A 29 -16.00 -12.88 -24.06
CA ARG A 29 -14.85 -11.98 -23.88
C ARG A 29 -14.93 -10.73 -24.75
N LYS A 30 -15.57 -10.81 -25.93
CA LYS A 30 -15.68 -9.70 -26.90
C LYS A 30 -17.01 -8.92 -26.82
N SER A 31 -18.06 -9.53 -26.28
CA SER A 31 -19.39 -8.91 -26.16
C SER A 31 -19.54 -7.99 -24.94
N GLY A 32 -20.26 -6.88 -25.13
CA GLY A 32 -20.59 -5.90 -24.08
C GLY A 32 -19.37 -5.16 -23.50
N VAL A 33 -19.59 -4.28 -22.53
CA VAL A 33 -18.52 -3.58 -21.80
C VAL A 33 -18.46 -4.15 -20.38
N SER A 34 -17.27 -4.52 -19.93
CA SER A 34 -17.02 -4.95 -18.55
C SER A 34 -15.78 -4.24 -18.06
N VAL A 35 -16.00 -3.27 -17.19
CA VAL A 35 -14.94 -2.49 -16.58
C VAL A 35 -15.09 -2.60 -15.07
N LYS A 36 -13.96 -2.81 -14.39
CA LYS A 36 -13.86 -2.74 -12.93
C LYS A 36 -13.26 -1.41 -12.52
N GLY A 37 -13.61 -0.94 -11.33
CA GLY A 37 -13.12 0.33 -10.84
C GLY A 37 -12.76 0.32 -9.36
N ARG A 38 -11.94 1.28 -8.97
CA ARG A 38 -11.66 1.64 -7.59
C ARG A 38 -11.50 3.14 -7.51
N VAL A 39 -12.03 3.72 -6.45
CA VAL A 39 -11.86 5.12 -6.09
C VAL A 39 -11.30 5.17 -4.68
N SER A 40 -10.38 6.11 -4.44
CA SER A 40 -9.93 6.45 -3.11
C SER A 40 -10.28 7.91 -2.84
N ILE A 41 -10.85 8.15 -1.67
CA ILE A 41 -11.15 9.48 -1.15
C ILE A 41 -10.08 9.82 -0.12
N SER A 42 -9.64 11.06 -0.07
CA SER A 42 -8.64 11.53 0.88
C SER A 42 -8.98 12.94 1.36
N ASN A 43 -8.42 13.27 2.52
CA ASN A 43 -8.41 14.61 3.07
C ASN A 43 -6.93 15.06 3.15
N SER A 44 -6.68 16.35 2.99
CA SER A 44 -5.34 16.94 3.02
C SER A 44 -5.36 18.20 3.86
N ALA A 45 -4.25 18.51 4.54
CA ALA A 45 -4.11 19.80 5.23
C ALA A 45 -4.16 21.02 4.28
N TYR A 46 -4.02 20.79 2.97
CA TYR A 46 -4.06 21.82 1.93
C TYR A 46 -5.45 22.02 1.30
N ALA A 47 -6.47 21.26 1.70
CA ALA A 47 -7.83 21.43 1.21
C ALA A 47 -8.83 21.29 2.35
N GLU A 48 -9.84 22.15 2.36
CA GLU A 48 -10.96 22.03 3.31
C GLU A 48 -11.86 20.83 2.95
N ASP A 49 -12.06 20.62 1.65
CA ASP A 49 -12.90 19.56 1.11
C ASP A 49 -12.19 18.20 0.99
N ASP A 50 -12.92 17.15 1.33
CA ASP A 50 -12.58 15.77 0.98
C ASP A 50 -12.66 15.59 -0.54
N TYR A 51 -11.62 14.98 -1.11
CA TYR A 51 -11.51 14.84 -2.55
C TYR A 51 -11.16 13.43 -2.99
N VAL A 52 -11.43 13.13 -4.25
CA VAL A 52 -10.99 11.88 -4.87
C VAL A 52 -9.49 12.00 -5.14
N SER A 53 -8.66 11.23 -4.43
CA SER A 53 -7.20 11.30 -4.60
C SER A 53 -6.68 10.39 -5.70
N ASN A 54 -7.38 9.29 -5.99
CA ASN A 54 -7.05 8.43 -7.11
C ASN A 54 -8.26 7.64 -7.60
N ILE A 55 -8.18 7.31 -8.89
CA ILE A 55 -9.03 6.29 -9.51
C ILE A 55 -8.17 5.23 -10.19
N THR A 56 -8.69 4.01 -10.22
CA THR A 56 -8.15 2.92 -11.03
C THR A 56 -9.29 2.25 -11.75
N ILE A 57 -9.12 2.08 -13.06
CA ILE A 57 -10.11 1.49 -13.95
C ILE A 57 -9.43 0.37 -14.70
N GLU A 58 -10.06 -0.81 -14.77
CA GLU A 58 -9.51 -1.99 -15.44
C GLU A 58 -10.52 -2.52 -16.46
N ASN A 59 -10.09 -2.68 -17.71
CA ASN A 59 -10.90 -3.32 -18.74
C ASN A 59 -10.82 -4.84 -18.60
N CYS A 60 -11.96 -5.51 -18.44
CA CYS A 60 -12.01 -6.98 -18.32
C CYS A 60 -12.40 -7.68 -19.64
N LYS A 61 -12.41 -6.95 -20.77
CA LYS A 61 -12.83 -7.46 -22.08
C LYS A 61 -11.68 -7.50 -23.06
N ASP A 62 -11.82 -8.41 -24.03
CA ASP A 62 -10.93 -8.55 -25.19
C ASP A 62 -11.33 -7.58 -26.32
N LYS A 63 -11.49 -6.30 -25.97
CA LYS A 63 -11.72 -5.19 -26.90
C LYS A 63 -11.43 -3.87 -26.21
N ALA A 64 -11.10 -2.84 -26.99
CA ALA A 64 -10.90 -1.51 -26.44
C ALA A 64 -12.21 -0.86 -25.97
N VAL A 65 -12.12 0.00 -24.96
CA VAL A 65 -13.19 0.89 -24.49
C VAL A 65 -12.71 2.32 -24.68
N ILE A 66 -13.46 3.11 -25.45
CA ILE A 66 -13.18 4.52 -25.69
C ILE A 66 -13.90 5.32 -24.61
N ILE A 67 -13.15 6.10 -23.84
CA ILE A 67 -13.63 6.89 -22.70
C ILE A 67 -13.41 8.37 -22.99
N PHE A 68 -14.47 9.16 -22.97
CA PHE A 68 -14.42 10.62 -23.15
C PHE A 68 -14.27 11.35 -21.81
N GLU A 69 -15.02 10.91 -20.80
CA GLU A 69 -15.07 11.56 -19.49
C GLU A 69 -15.25 10.52 -18.39
N ILE A 70 -14.75 10.84 -17.20
CA ILE A 70 -14.87 10.01 -16.01
C ILE A 70 -15.52 10.84 -14.91
N TYR A 71 -16.59 10.30 -14.35
CA TYR A 71 -17.32 10.88 -13.24
C TYR A 71 -17.32 9.94 -12.02
N LEU A 72 -17.31 10.53 -10.83
CA LEU A 72 -17.77 9.85 -9.62
C LEU A 72 -19.24 10.20 -9.37
N MET A 73 -20.10 9.20 -9.48
CA MET A 73 -21.50 9.33 -9.09
C MET A 73 -21.62 9.06 -7.58
N VAL A 74 -22.01 10.09 -6.82
CA VAL A 74 -22.28 10.01 -5.39
C VAL A 74 -23.80 9.96 -5.15
N GLY A 75 -24.25 8.90 -4.46
CA GLY A 75 -25.67 8.62 -4.28
C GLY A 75 -26.33 8.14 -5.57
N ARG A 76 -27.34 8.88 -6.04
CA ARG A 76 -28.13 8.53 -7.22
C ARG A 76 -28.03 9.54 -8.36
N ASN A 77 -27.60 10.77 -8.08
CA ASN A 77 -27.81 11.92 -8.95
C ASN A 77 -26.66 12.94 -8.95
N TYR A 78 -25.74 12.90 -7.99
CA TYR A 78 -24.60 13.83 -7.97
C TYR A 78 -23.45 13.23 -8.77
N TYR A 79 -22.98 13.96 -9.79
CA TYR A 79 -21.85 13.57 -10.63
C TYR A 79 -20.73 14.57 -10.39
N ILE A 80 -19.62 14.08 -9.86
CA ILE A 80 -18.39 14.84 -9.70
C ILE A 80 -17.52 14.48 -10.89
N GLU A 81 -17.17 15.46 -11.72
CA GLU A 81 -16.23 15.27 -12.82
C GLU A 81 -14.84 15.02 -12.26
N LEU A 82 -14.17 13.99 -12.77
CA LEU A 82 -12.80 13.63 -12.38
C LEU A 82 -11.83 13.83 -13.53
N GLU A 83 -12.23 13.45 -14.74
CA GLU A 83 -11.46 13.65 -15.97
C GLU A 83 -12.40 14.03 -17.11
N SER A 84 -11.97 15.01 -17.90
CA SER A 84 -12.53 15.31 -19.20
C SER A 84 -11.40 15.28 -20.21
N PHE A 85 -11.44 14.31 -21.12
CA PHE A 85 -10.37 14.12 -22.10
C PHE A 85 -10.69 14.88 -23.38
N SER A 86 -9.80 15.79 -23.78
CA SER A 86 -9.89 16.46 -25.09
C SER A 86 -9.77 15.46 -26.24
N GLU A 87 -8.86 14.49 -26.10
CA GLU A 87 -8.77 13.31 -26.95
C GLU A 87 -9.18 12.07 -26.14
N PRO A 88 -10.12 11.24 -26.61
CA PRO A 88 -10.65 10.16 -25.80
C PRO A 88 -9.58 9.15 -25.41
N ASN A 89 -9.59 8.76 -24.14
CA ASN A 89 -8.70 7.71 -23.65
C ASN A 89 -9.16 6.34 -24.16
N ILE A 90 -8.29 5.66 -24.92
CA ILE A 90 -8.56 4.33 -25.47
C ILE A 90 -7.98 3.28 -24.54
N LEU A 91 -8.82 2.73 -23.67
CA LEU A 91 -8.43 1.66 -22.75
C LEU A 91 -8.41 0.32 -23.50
N LYS A 92 -7.23 -0.22 -23.79
CA LYS A 92 -7.06 -1.46 -24.56
C LYS A 92 -7.56 -2.69 -23.78
N ALA A 93 -7.59 -3.83 -24.47
CA ALA A 93 -7.99 -5.10 -23.88
C ALA A 93 -7.10 -5.44 -22.66
N TYR A 94 -7.72 -5.74 -21.53
CA TYR A 94 -7.03 -6.07 -20.26
C TYR A 94 -6.08 -5.01 -19.72
N GLU A 95 -6.23 -3.76 -20.19
CA GLU A 95 -5.43 -2.63 -19.72
C GLU A 95 -6.07 -1.98 -18.48
N SER A 96 -5.22 -1.36 -17.66
CA SER A 96 -5.62 -0.55 -16.52
C SER A 96 -5.23 0.91 -16.72
N TYR A 97 -6.15 1.80 -16.42
CA TYR A 97 -5.92 3.23 -16.33
C TYR A 97 -5.89 3.66 -14.86
N VAL A 98 -4.90 4.49 -14.50
CA VAL A 98 -4.73 5.03 -13.15
C VAL A 98 -4.54 6.54 -13.26
N ALA A 99 -5.35 7.28 -12.54
CA ALA A 99 -5.19 8.72 -12.37
C ALA A 99 -5.07 9.08 -10.90
N ARG A 100 -4.26 10.11 -10.62
CA ARG A 100 -3.99 10.64 -9.28
C ARG A 100 -4.27 12.13 -9.31
N TYR A 101 -5.02 12.61 -8.33
CA TYR A 101 -5.44 13.99 -8.23
C TYR A 101 -4.82 14.64 -7.01
N SER A 102 -4.55 15.93 -7.18
CA SER A 102 -4.20 16.83 -6.07
C SER A 102 -5.46 17.26 -5.32
N PRO A 103 -5.30 17.83 -4.11
CA PRO A 103 -6.42 18.41 -3.37
C PRO A 103 -7.16 19.46 -4.22
N VAL A 104 -8.47 19.52 -4.06
CA VAL A 104 -9.33 20.51 -4.74
C VAL A 104 -9.42 21.78 -3.90
N GLU A 105 -9.61 22.93 -4.55
CA GLU A 105 -9.90 24.18 -3.84
C GLU A 105 -11.34 24.19 -3.30
N PHE A 106 -12.31 23.84 -4.14
CA PHE A 106 -13.71 23.65 -3.78
C PHE A 106 -14.46 22.91 -4.91
N TYR A 107 -15.62 22.35 -4.59
CA TYR A 107 -16.57 21.85 -5.60
C TYR A 107 -17.58 22.91 -5.99
N ALA A 108 -17.96 22.98 -7.27
CA ALA A 108 -18.95 23.95 -7.75
C ALA A 108 -20.05 23.30 -8.60
N SER A 109 -21.25 23.86 -8.49
CA SER A 109 -22.36 23.60 -9.42
C SER A 109 -22.73 24.91 -10.11
N GLY A 110 -22.34 25.04 -11.37
CA GLY A 110 -22.37 26.32 -12.07
C GLY A 110 -21.43 27.32 -11.39
N MET A 111 -21.97 28.44 -10.92
CA MET A 111 -21.19 29.49 -10.23
C MET A 111 -21.24 29.40 -8.70
N LYS A 112 -21.91 28.40 -8.13
CA LYS A 112 -22.08 28.28 -6.68
C LYS A 112 -21.16 27.19 -6.12
N PRO A 113 -20.35 27.50 -5.09
CA PRO A 113 -19.62 26.46 -4.37
C PRO A 113 -20.62 25.54 -3.64
N VAL A 114 -20.28 24.26 -3.55
CA VAL A 114 -21.12 23.22 -2.95
C VAL A 114 -20.26 22.39 -2.02
N ASP A 115 -20.68 22.25 -0.77
CA ASP A 115 -20.08 21.35 0.19
C ASP A 115 -20.56 19.91 -0.06
N LEU A 116 -19.61 19.00 -0.29
CA LEU A 116 -19.87 17.57 -0.51
C LEU A 116 -19.31 16.67 0.61
N ASN A 117 -18.71 17.26 1.65
CA ASN A 117 -17.95 16.53 2.66
C ASN A 117 -18.78 15.46 3.37
N ASP A 118 -19.96 15.83 3.85
CA ASP A 118 -20.85 14.88 4.54
C ASP A 118 -21.30 13.75 3.63
N LEU A 119 -21.59 14.06 2.36
CA LEU A 119 -22.05 13.10 1.36
C LEU A 119 -20.93 12.10 0.96
N ILE A 120 -19.71 12.62 0.86
CA ILE A 120 -18.51 11.84 0.55
C ILE A 120 -18.11 10.98 1.76
N LYS A 121 -18.20 11.48 2.99
CA LYS A 121 -17.88 10.72 4.21
C LYS A 121 -18.92 9.65 4.54
N ASP A 122 -20.19 9.85 4.18
CA ASP A 122 -21.24 8.88 4.52
C ASP A 122 -21.05 7.54 3.78
N SER A 123 -20.78 6.50 4.56
CA SER A 123 -20.65 5.12 4.09
C SER A 123 -21.94 4.52 3.52
N LYS A 124 -23.12 5.05 3.91
CA LYS A 124 -24.42 4.62 3.37
C LYS A 124 -24.64 5.12 1.95
N VAL A 125 -24.00 6.24 1.59
CA VAL A 125 -24.11 6.83 0.26
C VAL A 125 -23.22 6.07 -0.72
N LYS A 126 -23.86 5.36 -1.66
CA LYS A 126 -23.18 4.60 -2.71
C LYS A 126 -22.39 5.52 -3.63
N LYS A 127 -21.12 5.18 -3.85
CA LYS A 127 -20.20 5.90 -4.74
C LYS A 127 -19.86 4.98 -5.90
N ARG A 128 -19.98 5.43 -7.15
CA ARG A 128 -19.74 4.59 -8.34
C ARG A 128 -19.07 5.40 -9.42
N ILE A 129 -18.06 4.81 -10.06
CA ILE A 129 -17.46 5.41 -11.26
C ILE A 129 -18.45 5.29 -12.43
N VAL A 130 -18.60 6.37 -13.16
CA VAL A 130 -19.42 6.44 -14.38
C VAL A 130 -18.54 6.94 -15.50
N LEU A 131 -18.55 6.21 -16.61
CA LEU A 131 -17.76 6.50 -17.79
C LEU A 131 -18.69 7.02 -18.88
N SER A 132 -18.30 8.13 -19.50
CA SER A 132 -18.85 8.56 -20.78
C SER A 132 -18.06 7.83 -21.86
N THR A 133 -18.71 6.91 -22.59
CA THR A 133 -18.05 6.04 -23.59
C THR A 133 -18.66 6.22 -24.97
N SER A 134 -18.01 5.68 -26.01
CA SER A 134 -18.58 5.64 -27.37
C SER A 134 -19.89 4.86 -27.48
N GLN A 135 -20.23 4.04 -26.48
CA GLN A 135 -21.51 3.33 -26.39
C GLN A 135 -22.51 4.05 -25.48
N GLY A 136 -22.20 5.29 -25.08
CA GLY A 136 -22.95 6.10 -24.13
C GLY A 136 -22.48 5.91 -22.68
N ARG A 137 -23.39 6.17 -21.75
CA ARG A 137 -23.12 6.11 -20.31
C ARG A 137 -22.92 4.67 -19.84
N TYR A 138 -21.77 4.40 -19.22
CA TYR A 138 -21.47 3.14 -18.57
C TYR A 138 -21.22 3.32 -17.08
N VAL A 139 -22.02 2.66 -16.23
CA VAL A 139 -21.80 2.65 -14.78
C VAL A 139 -20.96 1.44 -14.41
N VAL A 140 -19.80 1.67 -13.80
CA VAL A 140 -18.91 0.62 -13.31
C VAL A 140 -19.61 -0.16 -12.20
N LYS A 141 -19.78 -1.47 -12.42
CA LYS A 141 -20.53 -2.35 -11.51
C LYS A 141 -19.65 -3.04 -10.49
N ASP A 142 -18.46 -3.44 -10.91
CA ASP A 142 -17.57 -4.29 -10.14
C ASP A 142 -16.41 -3.50 -9.57
N TRP A 143 -16.11 -3.76 -8.30
CA TRP A 143 -14.98 -3.17 -7.60
C TRP A 143 -13.73 -4.01 -7.80
N ILE A 144 -12.59 -3.35 -7.99
CA ILE A 144 -11.29 -4.01 -7.98
C ILE A 144 -11.00 -4.48 -6.55
N LYS A 145 -11.05 -5.80 -6.34
CA LYS A 145 -10.71 -6.44 -5.06
C LYS A 145 -9.19 -6.50 -4.93
N LYS A 146 -8.58 -5.47 -4.36
CA LYS A 146 -7.17 -5.53 -3.96
C LYS A 146 -7.03 -6.44 -2.75
N TRP A 147 -6.16 -7.45 -2.85
CA TRP A 147 -5.74 -8.20 -1.69
C TRP A 147 -4.85 -7.32 -0.81
N ASP A 148 -5.15 -7.29 0.49
CA ASP A 148 -4.41 -6.49 1.48
C ASP A 148 -4.14 -7.34 2.73
N PRO A 149 -2.87 -7.56 3.10
CA PRO A 149 -2.53 -8.38 4.26
C PRO A 149 -3.06 -7.82 5.58
N VAL A 150 -3.26 -6.51 5.69
CA VAL A 150 -3.83 -5.87 6.89
C VAL A 150 -5.31 -6.24 7.03
N ILE A 151 -6.06 -6.23 5.93
CA ILE A 151 -7.47 -6.65 5.93
C ILE A 151 -7.58 -8.14 6.30
N GLU A 152 -6.66 -8.97 5.81
CA GLU A 152 -6.61 -10.40 6.17
C GLU A 152 -6.33 -10.61 7.66
N GLN A 153 -5.40 -9.82 8.23
CA GLN A 153 -5.12 -9.82 9.67
C GLN A 153 -6.35 -9.44 10.50
N LEU A 154 -7.11 -8.42 10.08
CA LEU A 154 -8.35 -7.99 10.74
C LEU A 154 -9.46 -9.05 10.68
N HIS A 155 -9.51 -9.85 9.61
CA HIS A 155 -10.37 -11.03 9.55
C HIS A 155 -9.86 -12.20 10.41
N GLY A 156 -8.74 -12.00 11.10
CA GLY A 156 -8.13 -12.95 12.02
C GLY A 156 -7.40 -14.08 11.30
N LYS A 157 -6.88 -13.85 10.09
CA LYS A 157 -5.87 -14.73 9.50
C LYS A 157 -4.51 -14.45 10.15
N MET A 158 -3.62 -15.45 10.13
CA MET A 158 -2.26 -15.33 10.65
C MET A 158 -1.36 -14.61 9.64
N THR A 159 -1.75 -13.39 9.27
CA THR A 159 -1.07 -12.58 8.27
C THR A 159 -0.59 -11.31 8.94
N LEU A 160 0.64 -10.91 8.65
CA LEU A 160 1.21 -9.66 9.13
C LEU A 160 1.62 -8.83 7.92
N GLY A 161 1.01 -7.66 7.77
CA GLY A 161 1.46 -6.66 6.79
C GLY A 161 2.75 -6.02 7.28
N ILE A 162 3.84 -6.18 6.55
CA ILE A 162 5.11 -5.51 6.82
C ILE A 162 5.33 -4.48 5.73
N HIS A 163 5.31 -3.20 6.08
CA HIS A 163 5.61 -2.11 5.16
C HIS A 163 7.05 -1.60 5.38
N PRO A 164 7.84 -1.41 4.32
CA PRO A 164 9.13 -0.76 4.44
C PRO A 164 8.91 0.73 4.73
N VAL A 165 9.42 1.20 5.86
CA VAL A 165 9.48 2.63 6.16
C VAL A 165 10.69 3.21 5.43
N ARG A 166 10.46 4.15 4.53
CA ARG A 166 11.50 4.90 3.81
C ARG A 166 11.29 6.38 4.07
N TYR A 167 12.35 7.06 4.48
CA TYR A 167 12.33 8.51 4.55
C TYR A 167 12.56 9.04 3.15
N ASP A 168 11.59 9.80 2.65
CA ASP A 168 11.73 10.56 1.42
C ASP A 168 12.33 11.91 1.78
N ASN A 169 13.66 11.96 1.74
CA ASN A 169 14.38 13.21 1.87
C ASN A 169 15.23 13.41 0.61
N LYS A 170 15.51 14.66 0.27
CA LYS A 170 16.39 15.03 -0.86
C LYS A 170 17.83 14.47 -0.72
N LEU A 171 18.11 13.78 0.39
CA LEU A 171 19.40 13.17 0.72
C LEU A 171 19.49 11.71 0.25
N GLY A 172 18.35 11.07 -0.04
CA GLY A 172 18.28 9.68 -0.50
C GLY A 172 17.88 8.68 0.60
N HIS A 173 17.75 7.41 0.23
CA HIS A 173 17.20 6.39 1.13
C HIS A 173 18.28 5.71 1.97
N TYR A 174 18.32 6.03 3.26
CA TYR A 174 19.31 5.50 4.21
C TYR A 174 18.71 4.54 5.25
N GLY A 175 19.46 3.48 5.57
CA GLY A 175 19.13 2.53 6.62
C GLY A 175 19.47 3.03 8.04
N LEU A 176 19.07 2.26 9.04
CA LEU A 176 19.27 2.62 10.46
C LEU A 176 20.74 2.64 10.91
N ASN A 177 21.66 2.07 10.13
CA ASN A 177 23.09 2.02 10.41
C ASN A 177 23.87 3.26 9.93
N ILE A 178 23.21 4.20 9.23
CA ILE A 178 23.80 5.48 8.85
C ILE A 178 23.55 6.50 9.97
N LYS A 179 24.63 7.14 10.44
CA LYS A 179 24.59 8.20 11.46
C LYS A 179 24.64 9.59 10.83
N TYR A 180 25.54 9.78 9.88
CA TYR A 180 25.72 11.05 9.19
C TYR A 180 25.67 10.88 7.67
N ALA A 181 25.34 11.95 6.97
CA ALA A 181 25.53 12.08 5.53
C ALA A 181 26.33 13.35 5.25
N VAL A 182 27.36 13.23 4.42
CA VAL A 182 28.24 14.34 4.08
C VAL A 182 27.96 14.75 2.63
N LYS A 183 27.58 16.01 2.43
CA LYS A 183 27.46 16.62 1.11
C LYS A 183 28.79 17.25 0.73
N LEU A 184 29.31 16.83 -0.42
CA LEU A 184 30.61 17.23 -0.96
C LEU A 184 30.44 17.71 -2.38
N ILE A 185 31.32 18.63 -2.80
CA ILE A 185 31.48 19.02 -4.20
C ILE A 185 32.84 18.51 -4.67
N ASN A 186 32.86 17.66 -5.70
CA ASN A 186 34.10 17.22 -6.33
C ASN A 186 34.74 18.35 -7.16
N GLU A 187 36.00 18.18 -7.56
CA GLU A 187 36.72 19.10 -8.47
C GLU A 187 35.90 19.45 -9.74
N ASP A 188 35.09 18.51 -10.24
CA ASP A 188 34.20 18.70 -11.39
C ASP A 188 32.94 19.56 -11.10
N GLY A 189 32.78 20.10 -9.88
CA GLY A 189 31.60 20.86 -9.47
C GLY A 189 30.34 20.01 -9.20
N LYS A 190 30.46 18.67 -9.21
CA LYS A 190 29.32 17.77 -8.96
C LYS A 190 29.06 17.57 -7.47
N ASN A 191 27.80 17.74 -7.07
CA ASN A 191 27.32 17.41 -5.72
C ASN A 191 27.26 15.89 -5.51
N ILE A 192 27.98 15.41 -4.50
CA ILE A 192 28.02 14.01 -4.09
C ILE A 192 27.61 13.92 -2.62
N ILE A 193 26.74 12.97 -2.30
CA ILE A 193 26.34 12.70 -0.92
C ILE A 193 26.93 11.36 -0.51
N LYS A 194 27.85 11.37 0.46
CA LYS A 194 28.46 10.14 1.02
C LYS A 194 27.82 9.82 2.39
N PRO A 195 27.11 8.69 2.53
CA PRO A 195 26.62 8.25 3.84
C PRO A 195 27.76 7.66 4.67
N ILE A 196 27.74 7.95 5.97
CA ILE A 196 28.77 7.55 6.94
C ILE A 196 28.18 6.63 8.01
N ARG A 197 28.81 5.46 8.17
CA ARG A 197 28.49 4.43 9.16
C ARG A 197 29.57 4.38 10.23
N LEU A 198 29.19 3.87 11.41
CA LEU A 198 30.17 3.61 12.47
C LEU A 198 31.24 2.57 12.07
N ILE A 199 30.90 1.62 11.19
CA ILE A 199 31.86 0.62 10.68
C ILE A 199 32.85 1.20 9.66
N ASP A 200 32.61 2.42 9.15
CA ASP A 200 33.49 3.04 8.15
C ASP A 200 34.83 3.53 8.77
N ILE A 201 34.99 3.38 10.08
CA ILE A 201 36.29 3.50 10.78
C ILE A 201 37.23 2.38 10.33
N ASP A 202 36.71 1.16 10.27
CA ASP A 202 37.49 -0.03 9.89
C ASP A 202 37.49 -0.25 8.38
N ARG A 203 36.50 0.32 7.67
CA ARG A 203 36.33 0.22 6.22
C ARG A 203 36.34 1.61 5.59
N PRO A 204 37.48 2.08 5.02
CA PRO A 204 37.59 3.42 4.48
C PRO A 204 36.50 3.70 3.45
N ARG A 205 35.81 4.83 3.64
CA ARG A 205 34.75 5.33 2.74
C ARG A 205 35.25 6.43 1.80
N PHE A 206 36.35 7.05 2.20
CA PHE A 206 37.15 7.98 1.43
C PHE A 206 38.40 7.24 0.99
N ASP A 207 38.78 7.43 -0.27
CA ASP A 207 39.98 6.79 -0.81
C ASP A 207 41.24 7.48 -0.26
N GLU A 208 41.08 8.74 0.16
CA GLU A 208 42.14 9.66 0.57
C GLU A 208 42.50 9.55 2.06
N PHE A 209 41.53 9.21 2.92
CA PHE A 209 41.77 9.14 4.37
C PHE A 209 40.82 8.18 5.10
N ARG A 210 41.19 7.85 6.33
CA ARG A 210 40.38 7.02 7.24
C ARG A 210 39.68 7.88 8.28
N LEU A 211 38.45 7.52 8.60
CA LEU A 211 37.68 8.16 9.67
C LEU A 211 38.15 7.64 11.04
N THR A 212 38.12 8.52 12.04
CA THR A 212 38.49 8.19 13.42
C THR A 212 37.25 8.13 14.32
N LYS A 213 37.36 7.43 15.46
CA LYS A 213 36.28 7.39 16.48
C LYS A 213 35.94 8.79 17.00
N SER A 214 36.94 9.65 17.17
CA SER A 214 36.76 11.03 17.62
C SER A 214 35.99 11.85 16.59
N ALA A 215 36.28 11.71 15.30
CA ALA A 215 35.56 12.41 14.23
C ALA A 215 34.06 12.04 14.19
N LEU A 216 33.69 10.79 14.52
CA LEU A 216 32.29 10.34 14.46
C LEU A 216 31.47 10.61 15.74
N SER A 217 32.06 11.25 16.74
CA SER A 217 31.39 11.53 18.02
C SER A 217 30.22 12.50 17.85
N SER A 218 30.39 13.59 17.10
CA SER A 218 29.37 14.59 16.79
C SER A 218 29.40 15.00 15.31
N LYS A 219 28.33 15.66 14.85
CA LYS A 219 28.26 16.28 13.51
C LYS A 219 29.40 17.29 13.31
N ASP A 220 29.66 18.13 14.31
CA ASP A 220 30.64 19.21 14.21
C ASP A 220 32.07 18.65 14.16
N ASN A 221 32.38 17.65 14.99
CA ASN A 221 33.69 16.99 14.97
C ASN A 221 33.97 16.29 13.63
N LEU A 222 32.93 15.76 12.97
CA LEU A 222 33.07 15.17 11.65
C LEU A 222 33.34 16.25 10.59
N ALA A 223 32.66 17.40 10.68
CA ALA A 223 32.88 18.52 9.78
C ALA A 223 34.29 19.10 9.93
N GLU A 224 34.74 19.33 11.17
CA GLU A 224 36.10 19.79 11.47
C GLU A 224 37.17 18.82 10.97
N PHE A 225 36.99 17.51 11.20
CA PHE A 225 37.95 16.51 10.73
C PHE A 225 38.04 16.47 9.20
N ILE A 226 36.91 16.58 8.49
CA ILE A 226 36.92 16.61 7.03
C ILE A 226 37.57 17.90 6.51
N ASN A 227 37.24 19.06 7.10
CA ASN A 227 37.87 20.33 6.74
C ASN A 227 39.37 20.30 6.97
N SER A 228 39.86 19.74 8.08
CA SER A 228 41.31 19.61 8.32
C SER A 228 42.00 18.81 7.21
N LYS A 229 41.36 17.76 6.68
CA LYS A 229 41.92 16.96 5.57
C LYS A 229 41.86 17.67 4.22
N ILE A 230 40.92 18.59 4.05
CA ILE A 230 40.87 19.49 2.89
C ILE A 230 41.99 20.53 3.00
N ASP A 231 42.16 21.15 4.17
CA ASP A 231 43.18 22.17 4.44
C ASP A 231 44.61 21.60 4.36
N GLU A 232 44.80 20.35 4.79
CA GLU A 232 46.05 19.59 4.61
C GLU A 232 46.32 19.20 3.14
N GLY A 233 45.38 19.45 2.21
CA GLY A 233 45.49 19.11 0.79
C GLY A 233 45.37 17.62 0.46
N ILE A 234 44.95 16.79 1.43
CA ILE A 234 44.79 15.34 1.27
C ILE A 234 43.50 15.03 0.50
N ALA A 235 42.44 15.79 0.77
CA ALA A 235 41.14 15.63 0.14
C ALA A 235 40.91 16.66 -0.98
N LYS A 236 40.49 16.18 -2.15
CA LYS A 236 40.25 16.98 -3.37
C LYS A 236 38.78 17.35 -3.57
N PHE A 237 38.09 17.70 -2.49
CA PHE A 237 36.68 18.05 -2.53
C PHE A 237 36.36 19.16 -1.56
N THR A 238 35.31 19.92 -1.83
CA THR A 238 34.81 20.96 -0.92
C THR A 238 33.69 20.37 -0.06
N LEU A 239 33.80 20.54 1.26
CA LEU A 239 32.74 20.19 2.18
C LEU A 239 31.61 21.23 2.11
N VAL A 240 30.40 20.79 1.81
CA VAL A 240 29.21 21.66 1.83
C VAL A 240 28.55 21.60 3.19
N GLU A 241 28.24 20.38 3.64
CA GLU A 241 27.43 20.19 4.84
C GLU A 241 27.58 18.76 5.38
N VAL A 242 27.68 18.63 6.71
CA VAL A 242 27.45 17.38 7.40
C VAL A 242 26.04 17.38 7.98
N ILE A 243 25.27 16.34 7.68
CA ILE A 243 23.89 16.19 8.13
C ILE A 243 23.81 15.05 9.12
N ASP A 244 23.18 15.33 10.26
CA ASP A 244 22.83 14.31 11.24
C ASP A 244 21.56 13.60 10.81
N ILE A 245 21.73 12.38 10.27
CA ILE A 245 20.61 11.57 9.79
C ILE A 245 19.82 11.00 10.97
N GLU A 246 20.44 10.85 12.14
CA GLU A 246 19.76 10.36 13.34
C GLU A 246 18.82 11.43 13.91
N ALA A 247 19.26 12.69 13.97
CA ALA A 247 18.42 13.82 14.37
C ALA A 247 17.24 14.03 13.40
N VAL A 248 17.50 14.04 12.09
CA VAL A 248 16.44 14.12 11.05
C VAL A 248 15.44 12.97 11.19
N ARG A 249 15.93 11.77 11.55
CA ARG A 249 15.06 10.63 11.83
C ARG A 249 14.20 10.92 13.05
N LEU A 250 14.76 11.41 14.17
CA LEU A 250 14.01 11.69 15.39
C LEU A 250 12.87 12.69 15.18
N GLU A 251 13.11 13.75 14.40
CA GLU A 251 12.06 14.69 14.01
C GLU A 251 10.91 14.00 13.26
N SER A 252 11.24 13.08 12.36
CA SER A 252 10.24 12.30 11.62
C SER A 252 9.63 11.12 12.41
N ILE A 253 10.28 10.67 13.49
CA ILE A 253 9.84 9.56 14.37
C ILE A 253 8.68 9.98 15.26
N ASN A 254 8.53 11.29 15.52
CA ASN A 254 7.35 11.85 16.19
C ASN A 254 6.00 11.45 15.51
N ASN A 255 6.06 10.82 14.34
CA ASN A 255 4.95 10.11 13.69
C ASN A 255 4.55 8.75 14.31
N GLY A 256 5.05 8.38 15.49
CA GLY A 256 4.51 7.27 16.29
C GLY A 256 5.16 5.89 16.13
N TYR A 257 6.39 5.81 15.59
CA TYR A 257 7.13 4.54 15.49
C TYR A 257 7.94 4.24 16.75
N SER A 258 7.85 3.01 17.28
CA SER A 258 8.73 2.51 18.34
C SER A 258 9.93 1.74 17.78
N PHE A 259 11.14 2.00 18.28
CA PHE A 259 12.36 1.27 17.86
C PHE A 259 12.57 -0.08 18.53
N ASN A 260 11.61 -0.53 19.35
CA ASN A 260 11.61 -1.87 19.93
C ASN A 260 11.39 -2.90 18.82
N ARG A 261 12.49 -3.40 18.27
CA ARG A 261 12.45 -4.42 17.21
C ARG A 261 11.94 -5.72 17.79
N GLN A 262 10.83 -6.21 17.24
CA GLN A 262 10.37 -7.57 17.48
C GLN A 262 11.01 -8.50 16.46
N THR A 263 11.58 -9.60 16.93
CA THR A 263 12.06 -10.68 16.06
C THR A 263 10.85 -11.48 15.58
N LEU A 264 10.73 -11.64 14.27
CA LEU A 264 9.69 -12.47 13.69
C LEU A 264 10.17 -13.92 13.66
N GLN A 265 9.32 -14.83 14.12
CA GLN A 265 9.55 -16.26 14.03
C GLN A 265 8.90 -16.83 12.77
N TYR A 266 9.50 -17.86 12.20
CA TYR A 266 8.90 -18.63 11.12
C TYR A 266 7.83 -19.57 11.70
N TYR A 267 6.67 -19.59 11.06
CA TYR A 267 5.57 -20.50 11.42
C TYR A 267 5.32 -21.49 10.30
N GLY A 268 5.26 -22.78 10.64
CA GLY A 268 4.99 -23.84 9.67
C GLY A 268 3.55 -23.81 9.15
N TRP A 269 3.28 -24.52 8.05
CA TRP A 269 1.93 -24.59 7.46
C TRP A 269 0.86 -25.04 8.47
N PHE A 270 1.17 -26.04 9.29
CA PHE A 270 0.26 -26.56 10.31
C PHE A 270 -0.07 -25.50 11.37
N GLU A 271 0.94 -24.76 11.84
CA GLU A 271 0.75 -23.69 12.81
C GLU A 271 -0.11 -22.56 12.23
N HIS A 272 0.20 -22.17 10.99
CA HIS A 272 -0.48 -21.10 10.28
C HIS A 272 -1.94 -21.42 9.94
N VAL A 273 -2.23 -22.65 9.50
CA VAL A 273 -3.58 -23.02 9.04
C VAL A 273 -4.43 -23.62 10.15
N VAL A 274 -3.86 -24.49 10.98
CA VAL A 274 -4.64 -25.28 11.96
C VAL A 274 -4.61 -24.62 13.33
N ASN A 275 -3.43 -24.46 13.93
CA ASN A 275 -3.30 -23.93 15.29
C ASN A 275 -3.87 -22.52 15.40
N TRP A 276 -3.58 -21.66 14.43
CA TRP A 276 -4.11 -20.30 14.45
C TRP A 276 -5.63 -20.24 14.29
N ARG A 277 -6.22 -21.05 13.41
CA ARG A 277 -7.69 -21.09 13.25
C ARG A 277 -8.37 -21.54 14.54
N LEU A 278 -7.83 -22.56 15.20
CA LEU A 278 -8.31 -23.02 16.51
C LEU A 278 -8.19 -21.92 17.57
N LYS A 279 -7.02 -21.27 17.68
CA LYS A 279 -6.80 -20.15 18.61
C LYS A 279 -7.77 -19.00 18.36
N ASN A 280 -7.99 -18.62 17.10
CA ASN A 280 -8.90 -17.53 16.75
C ASN A 280 -10.37 -17.90 17.02
N LEU A 281 -10.78 -19.16 16.76
CA LEU A 281 -12.11 -19.65 17.12
C LEU A 281 -12.33 -19.63 18.63
N LEU A 282 -11.36 -20.11 19.41
CA LEU A 282 -11.40 -20.07 20.88
C LEU A 282 -11.47 -18.64 21.39
N ALA A 283 -10.64 -17.73 20.87
CA ALA A 283 -10.67 -16.31 21.24
C ALA A 283 -12.03 -15.67 20.93
N LYS A 284 -12.62 -15.94 19.77
CA LYS A 284 -13.97 -15.47 19.41
C LYS A 284 -15.05 -16.06 20.32
N LEU A 285 -14.92 -17.33 20.71
CA LEU A 285 -15.84 -18.00 21.62
C LEU A 285 -15.75 -17.38 23.03
N ILE A 286 -14.54 -17.15 23.53
CA ILE A 286 -14.29 -16.46 24.81
C ILE A 286 -14.87 -15.03 24.76
N LEU A 287 -14.62 -14.27 23.70
CA LEU A 287 -15.17 -12.92 23.53
C LEU A 287 -16.71 -12.90 23.46
N ARG A 288 -17.34 -13.96 22.92
CA ARG A 288 -18.80 -14.12 22.95
C ARG A 288 -19.28 -14.43 24.35
N LEU A 289 -18.63 -15.36 25.06
CA LEU A 289 -18.97 -15.72 26.43
C LEU A 289 -18.78 -14.55 27.41
N THR A 290 -17.79 -13.67 27.18
CA THR A 290 -17.58 -12.47 28.00
C THR A 290 -18.46 -11.28 27.59
N LYS A 291 -18.94 -11.22 26.33
CA LYS A 291 -19.98 -10.25 25.93
C LYS A 291 -21.38 -10.65 26.40
N VAL A 292 -21.62 -11.96 26.61
CA VAL A 292 -22.82 -12.50 27.27
C VAL A 292 -22.64 -12.33 28.79
N ASP A 293 -22.59 -11.08 29.25
CA ASP A 293 -23.17 -10.60 30.52
C ASP A 293 -22.68 -9.19 30.86
N LYS A 294 -23.46 -8.19 30.46
CA LYS A 294 -23.60 -6.95 31.24
C LYS A 294 -24.86 -6.97 32.12
N GLY A 295 -25.55 -8.11 32.23
CA GLY A 295 -26.85 -8.23 32.92
C GLY A 295 -26.96 -9.28 34.02
N THR A 296 -26.09 -10.30 34.09
CA THR A 296 -26.35 -11.46 34.97
C THR A 296 -25.10 -11.97 35.71
N TYR A 297 -24.43 -11.10 36.46
CA TYR A 297 -23.40 -11.57 37.39
C TYR A 297 -24.02 -12.21 38.64
N LYS A 298 -23.93 -13.54 38.77
CA LYS A 298 -24.01 -14.22 40.07
C LYS A 298 -22.94 -15.31 40.23
N LYS A 299 -21.87 -14.90 40.91
CA LYS A 299 -21.07 -15.60 41.95
C LYS A 299 -20.63 -17.07 41.74
N VAL A 300 -19.30 -17.23 41.78
CA VAL A 300 -18.45 -18.39 42.17
C VAL A 300 -17.81 -19.26 41.07
N GLY A 301 -18.27 -19.25 39.81
CA GLY A 301 -17.59 -20.01 38.73
C GLY A 301 -16.33 -19.36 38.11
N ASN A 302 -16.15 -18.04 38.27
CA ASN A 302 -15.32 -17.26 37.35
C ASN A 302 -13.84 -17.08 37.77
N VAL A 303 -13.48 -17.30 39.03
CA VAL A 303 -12.06 -17.19 39.45
C VAL A 303 -11.26 -18.37 38.91
N VAL A 304 -11.84 -19.57 38.88
CA VAL A 304 -11.18 -20.78 38.37
C VAL A 304 -11.02 -20.71 36.85
N ILE A 305 -12.05 -20.25 36.12
CA ILE A 305 -11.97 -20.11 34.66
C ILE A 305 -10.99 -18.99 34.26
N ALA A 306 -11.01 -17.84 34.96
CA ALA A 306 -10.04 -16.76 34.71
C ALA A 306 -8.60 -17.16 35.07
N ALA A 307 -8.39 -17.97 36.11
CA ALA A 307 -7.08 -18.51 36.49
C ALA A 307 -6.56 -19.55 35.48
N ILE A 308 -7.43 -20.43 34.98
CA ILE A 308 -7.09 -21.39 33.91
C ILE A 308 -6.78 -20.63 32.60
N LEU A 309 -7.52 -19.57 32.29
CA LEU A 309 -7.25 -18.71 31.13
C LEU A 309 -5.92 -17.96 31.24
N THR A 310 -5.57 -17.43 32.41
CA THR A 310 -4.28 -16.74 32.60
C THR A 310 -3.10 -17.72 32.60
N MET A 311 -3.27 -18.96 33.10
CA MET A 311 -2.25 -20.01 32.98
C MET A 311 -2.07 -20.50 31.54
N LEU A 312 -3.14 -20.65 30.76
CA LEU A 312 -3.06 -21.02 29.35
C LEU A 312 -2.52 -19.90 28.46
N ILE A 313 -2.70 -18.63 28.83
CA ILE A 313 -2.09 -17.51 28.10
C ILE A 313 -0.62 -17.33 28.50
N GLY A 314 -0.30 -17.45 29.80
CA GLY A 314 1.07 -17.30 30.31
C GLY A 314 2.03 -18.42 29.88
N GLY A 315 1.53 -19.64 29.67
CA GLY A 315 2.34 -20.76 29.17
C GLY A 315 2.61 -20.76 27.66
N PHE A 316 1.92 -19.91 26.89
CA PHE A 316 1.97 -19.90 25.42
C PHE A 316 2.77 -18.73 24.80
N PHE A 317 3.33 -17.85 25.63
CA PHE A 317 4.18 -16.71 25.22
C PHE A 317 5.62 -16.80 25.74
N LYS A 318 6.12 -18.02 25.97
CA LYS A 318 7.56 -18.30 25.96
C LYS A 318 7.95 -18.95 24.63
#